data_AF-A0A8T6QPL6-F1
#
_entry.id   AF-A0A8T6QPL6-F1
#
_cell.length_a   1.000
_cell.length_b   1.000
_cell.length_c   1.000
_cell.angle_alpha   90.00
_cell.angle_beta   90.00
_cell.angle_gamma   90.00
#
_symmetry.space_group_name_H-M   'P 1'
#
loop_
_entity.id
_entity.type
_entity.pdbx_description
1 polymer ?
#
loop_
_entity_poly.entity_id
_entity_poly.type
_entity_poly.pdbx_seq_one_letter_code
_entity_poly.pdbx_strand_id
1 'polypeptide(L)'
;MNMLGIALILNRLTAWQRHWQTRWGRSRPFQRWRLWGVLILGLALGPSLTSCREDAIAAPRSVAIDQTWELTLGNVVEGFRVVAGLGDVTMQLRGARVRAPFDGEVQPSADGPDCIFFASPEVPAYLFRFCGLMNPRVGEVEAGDSLGRSQYLHFTTMRRQPDGTWAIVEPSTGVLERSLQRF
;
A
#
# COMPACT_ATOMS: atom_id res chain seq x y z
N MET A 1 23.16 4.42 -25.12
CA MET A 1 22.54 5.70 -25.50
C MET A 1 23.05 6.75 -24.53
N ASN A 2 23.71 7.79 -25.03
CA ASN A 2 24.67 8.64 -24.31
C ASN A 2 24.05 9.78 -23.48
N MET A 3 24.69 10.07 -22.35
CA MET A 3 24.46 11.21 -21.45
C MET A 3 24.99 12.53 -22.03
N LEU A 4 24.22 13.20 -22.89
CA LEU A 4 24.57 14.53 -23.45
C LEU A 4 23.36 15.48 -23.56
N GLY A 5 22.29 15.22 -22.80
CA GLY A 5 21.02 16.00 -22.85
C GLY A 5 20.78 16.94 -21.67
N ILE A 6 21.74 17.11 -20.75
CA ILE A 6 21.60 17.90 -19.51
C ILE A 6 22.58 19.07 -19.54
N ALA A 7 22.35 20.09 -20.38
CA ALA A 7 23.13 21.35 -20.30
C ALA A 7 22.53 22.59 -20.99
N LEU A 8 21.43 22.50 -21.74
CA LEU A 8 21.02 23.60 -22.66
C LEU A 8 19.73 24.34 -22.31
N ILE A 9 19.08 24.08 -21.17
CA ILE A 9 17.76 24.67 -20.83
C ILE A 9 17.84 25.82 -19.81
N LEU A 10 19.02 26.15 -19.26
CA LEU A 10 19.14 27.10 -18.13
C LEU A 10 19.68 28.51 -18.46
N ASN A 11 19.76 28.95 -19.72
CA ASN A 11 20.47 30.20 -20.03
C ASN A 11 19.78 31.19 -20.99
N ARG A 12 18.44 31.34 -20.96
CA ARG A 12 17.72 32.29 -21.83
C ARG A 12 16.46 32.96 -21.25
N LEU A 13 16.47 33.44 -19.99
CA LEU A 13 15.35 34.23 -19.44
C LEU A 13 15.76 35.42 -18.56
N THR A 14 16.89 36.08 -18.84
CA THR A 14 17.35 37.29 -18.11
C THR A 14 17.65 38.50 -19.01
N ALA A 15 16.96 38.62 -20.15
CA ALA A 15 17.20 39.70 -21.14
C ALA A 15 15.94 40.45 -21.57
N TRP A 16 15.02 40.75 -20.63
CA TRP A 16 13.81 41.53 -20.89
C TRP A 16 13.56 42.60 -19.82
N GLN A 17 14.60 43.37 -19.46
CA GLN A 17 14.51 44.32 -18.33
C GLN A 17 15.09 45.72 -18.58
N ARG A 18 15.36 46.14 -19.83
CA ARG A 18 15.94 47.47 -20.09
C ARG A 18 15.44 48.12 -21.39
N HIS A 19 14.16 48.51 -21.46
CA HIS A 19 13.73 49.34 -22.59
C HIS A 19 12.59 50.35 -22.35
N TRP A 20 12.41 50.92 -21.15
CA TRP A 20 11.42 52.02 -20.98
C TRP A 20 11.88 53.13 -20.03
N GLN A 21 13.07 53.68 -20.26
CA GLN A 21 13.47 54.97 -19.71
C GLN A 21 14.07 55.82 -20.82
N THR A 22 13.30 56.81 -21.29
CA THR A 22 13.75 58.15 -21.71
C THR A 22 12.76 58.75 -22.71
N ARG A 23 11.76 59.52 -22.25
CA ARG A 23 11.25 60.66 -23.04
C ARG A 23 10.34 61.54 -22.18
N TRP A 24 10.49 62.86 -22.33
CA TRP A 24 9.69 63.96 -21.77
C TRP A 24 9.96 64.28 -20.29
N GLY A 25 10.28 65.50 -19.84
CA GLY A 25 10.21 66.81 -20.47
C GLY A 25 9.72 67.84 -19.43
N ARG A 26 10.66 68.39 -18.66
CA ARG A 26 10.71 69.73 -18.01
C ARG A 26 9.41 70.58 -17.89
N SER A 27 8.96 70.86 -16.66
CA SER A 27 8.76 72.22 -16.09
C SER A 27 7.98 72.20 -14.76
N ARG A 28 8.51 72.84 -13.71
CA ARG A 28 7.79 73.27 -12.47
C ARG A 28 7.00 74.58 -12.78
N PRO A 29 6.20 75.22 -11.89
CA PRO A 29 6.01 75.01 -10.44
C PRO A 29 4.57 75.29 -9.90
N PHE A 30 4.42 75.35 -8.55
CA PHE A 30 3.25 75.87 -7.78
C PHE A 30 1.97 74.98 -7.88
N GLN A 31 1.10 74.82 -6.88
CA GLN A 31 0.95 75.33 -5.53
C GLN A 31 -0.31 74.65 -4.97
N ARG A 32 -0.22 74.14 -3.73
CA ARG A 32 -1.34 73.93 -2.78
C ARG A 32 -2.68 73.47 -3.38
N TRP A 33 -3.07 72.22 -3.13
CA TRP A 33 -4.37 71.80 -2.58
C TRP A 33 -4.51 70.27 -2.65
N ARG A 34 -5.35 69.72 -1.77
CA ARG A 34 -5.81 68.31 -1.71
C ARG A 34 -4.99 67.33 -0.85
N LEU A 35 -4.77 67.71 0.40
CA LEU A 35 -4.46 66.80 1.51
C LEU A 35 -5.70 66.09 2.12
N TRP A 36 -6.83 66.00 1.41
CA TRP A 36 -8.11 65.51 1.95
C TRP A 36 -8.68 64.26 1.23
N GLY A 37 -7.84 63.47 0.54
CA GLY A 37 -8.29 62.33 -0.27
C GLY A 37 -7.81 60.94 0.16
N VAL A 38 -7.07 60.82 1.26
CA VAL A 38 -6.36 59.56 1.61
C VAL A 38 -7.06 58.75 2.72
N LEU A 39 -8.08 59.30 3.39
CA LEU A 39 -8.64 58.70 4.61
C LEU A 39 -9.83 57.72 4.41
N ILE A 40 -10.25 57.41 3.17
CA ILE A 40 -11.37 56.48 2.93
C ILE A 40 -10.95 55.16 2.24
N LEU A 41 -9.73 55.04 1.72
CA LEU A 41 -9.28 53.81 1.03
C LEU A 41 -8.45 52.85 1.91
N GLY A 42 -8.55 52.96 3.25
CA GLY A 42 -7.79 52.13 4.19
C GLY A 42 -8.58 50.99 4.87
N LEU A 43 -9.89 50.92 4.66
CA LEU A 43 -10.81 50.04 5.43
C LEU A 43 -11.41 48.87 4.62
N ALA A 44 -10.92 48.62 3.39
CA ALA A 44 -11.45 47.59 2.49
C ALA A 44 -10.48 46.42 2.21
N LEU A 45 -9.39 46.29 2.98
CA LEU A 45 -8.46 45.16 2.91
C LEU A 45 -8.39 44.51 4.31
N GLY A 46 -9.43 43.74 4.63
CA GLY A 46 -9.47 42.93 5.84
C GLY A 46 -8.39 41.85 5.83
N PRO A 47 -7.85 41.45 7.00
CA PRO A 47 -6.98 40.30 7.09
C PRO A 47 -7.85 39.05 6.93
N SER A 48 -7.81 38.42 5.77
CA SER A 48 -8.27 37.04 5.58
C SER A 48 -7.36 36.13 6.41
N LEU A 49 -7.70 35.95 7.68
CA LEU A 49 -7.08 34.97 8.56
C LEU A 49 -7.35 33.59 7.96
N THR A 50 -6.31 33.02 7.37
CA THR A 50 -6.24 31.62 6.96
C THR A 50 -6.32 30.75 8.21
N SER A 51 -7.52 30.25 8.50
CA SER A 51 -7.71 29.20 9.49
C SER A 51 -7.19 27.89 8.91
N CYS A 52 -5.94 27.54 9.26
CA CYS A 52 -5.47 26.16 9.12
C CYS A 52 -6.28 25.32 10.10
N ARG A 53 -7.24 24.54 9.58
CA ARG A 53 -7.93 23.52 10.35
C ARG A 53 -7.02 22.28 10.32
N GLU A 54 -6.33 22.00 11.41
CA GLU A 54 -5.71 20.69 11.59
C GLU A 54 -6.83 19.65 11.61
N ASP A 55 -6.92 18.86 10.54
CA ASP A 55 -7.76 17.67 10.54
C ASP A 55 -7.21 16.71 11.59
N ALA A 56 -7.90 16.64 12.73
CA ALA A 56 -7.57 15.71 13.80
C ALA A 56 -7.70 14.29 13.24
N ILE A 57 -6.57 13.60 13.12
CA ILE A 57 -6.53 12.17 12.78
C ILE A 57 -7.37 11.46 13.83
N ALA A 58 -8.51 10.91 13.41
CA ALA A 58 -9.44 10.24 14.30
C ALA A 58 -8.71 9.11 15.04
N ALA A 59 -8.81 9.08 16.37
CA ALA A 59 -8.21 8.03 17.18
C ALA A 59 -8.76 6.66 16.73
N PRO A 60 -7.92 5.62 16.63
CA PRO A 60 -8.37 4.28 16.30
C PRO A 60 -9.50 3.83 17.23
N ARG A 61 -10.64 3.43 16.66
CA ARG A 61 -11.74 2.85 17.42
C ARG A 61 -11.47 1.37 17.69
N SER A 62 -11.60 0.95 18.94
CA SER A 62 -11.59 -0.48 19.29
C SER A 62 -13.00 -1.05 19.15
N VAL A 63 -13.13 -2.20 18.49
CA VAL A 63 -14.38 -2.97 18.38
C VAL A 63 -14.11 -4.35 18.95
N ALA A 64 -14.89 -4.77 19.93
CA ALA A 64 -14.82 -6.13 20.45
C ALA A 64 -15.46 -7.07 19.44
N ILE A 65 -14.67 -7.97 18.85
CA ILE A 65 -15.14 -9.04 17.99
C ILE A 65 -15.21 -10.31 18.84
N ASP A 66 -16.40 -10.88 18.98
CA ASP A 66 -16.65 -12.09 19.76
C ASP A 66 -16.47 -13.32 18.87
N GLN A 67 -15.22 -13.64 18.53
CA GLN A 67 -14.84 -14.88 17.83
C GLN A 67 -13.58 -15.46 18.48
N THR A 68 -13.65 -16.73 18.90
CA THR A 68 -12.51 -17.46 19.48
C THR A 68 -11.82 -18.28 18.40
N TRP A 69 -10.90 -17.67 17.67
CA TRP A 69 -9.99 -18.36 16.74
C TRP A 69 -8.66 -18.67 17.45
N GLU A 70 -8.03 -19.78 17.09
CA GLU A 70 -6.67 -20.17 17.48
C GLU A 70 -5.64 -19.15 16.98
N LEU A 71 -5.78 -18.68 15.74
CA LEU A 71 -4.92 -17.64 15.16
C LEU A 71 -5.56 -16.25 15.27
N THR A 72 -4.92 -15.37 16.04
CA THR A 72 -5.38 -14.00 16.31
C THR A 72 -4.32 -12.94 15.95
N LEU A 73 -4.77 -11.69 15.81
CA LEU A 73 -3.89 -10.55 15.56
C LEU A 73 -2.73 -10.49 16.56
N GLY A 74 -1.51 -10.39 16.03
CA GLY A 74 -0.31 -10.30 16.84
C GLY A 74 0.30 -11.64 17.24
N ASN A 75 -0.37 -12.78 17.03
CA ASN A 75 0.24 -14.11 17.16
C ASN A 75 1.45 -14.25 16.21
N VAL A 76 2.34 -15.18 16.56
CA VAL A 76 3.59 -15.43 15.83
C VAL A 76 3.63 -16.89 15.38
N VAL A 77 3.77 -17.11 14.07
CA VAL A 77 3.92 -18.43 13.44
C VAL A 77 5.30 -18.47 12.77
N GLU A 78 6.17 -19.39 13.17
CA GLU A 78 7.55 -19.50 12.64
C GLU A 78 8.34 -18.16 12.65
N GLY A 79 8.08 -17.31 13.64
CA GLY A 79 8.72 -15.99 13.78
C GLY A 79 8.12 -14.87 12.90
N PHE A 80 7.00 -15.12 12.23
CA PHE A 80 6.25 -14.13 11.44
C PHE A 80 4.95 -13.72 12.15
N ARG A 81 4.62 -12.43 12.11
CA ARG A 81 3.47 -11.85 12.82
C ARG A 81 2.21 -11.93 11.96
N VAL A 82 1.10 -12.38 12.57
CA VAL A 82 -0.25 -12.26 12.02
C VAL A 82 -0.73 -10.81 12.12
N VAL A 83 -1.07 -10.19 10.99
CA VAL A 83 -1.46 -8.77 10.89
C VAL A 83 -2.91 -8.54 10.46
N ALA A 84 -3.62 -9.57 10.01
CA ALA A 84 -5.07 -9.58 9.74
C ALA A 84 -5.63 -11.00 9.89
N GLY A 85 -6.90 -11.12 10.30
CA GLY A 85 -7.58 -12.41 10.46
C GLY A 85 -9.11 -12.29 10.43
N LEU A 86 -9.78 -12.90 9.44
CA LEU A 86 -11.25 -13.02 9.33
C LEU A 86 -11.60 -14.16 8.32
N GLY A 87 -11.41 -15.41 8.74
CA GLY A 87 -11.56 -16.61 7.87
C GLY A 87 -10.31 -16.94 7.05
N ASP A 88 -9.46 -15.96 6.76
CA ASP A 88 -8.08 -16.10 6.29
C ASP A 88 -7.12 -15.36 7.23
N VAL A 89 -5.82 -15.63 7.13
CA VAL A 89 -4.78 -14.91 7.88
C VAL A 89 -3.76 -14.27 6.95
N THR A 90 -3.33 -13.06 7.31
CA THR A 90 -2.25 -12.35 6.61
C THR A 90 -1.00 -12.30 7.48
N MET A 91 0.15 -12.70 6.92
CA MET A 91 1.43 -12.68 7.63
C MET A 91 2.46 -11.82 6.91
N GLN A 92 3.24 -11.06 7.67
CA GLN A 92 4.36 -10.29 7.13
C GLN A 92 5.61 -11.16 7.04
N LEU A 93 5.88 -11.68 5.83
CA LEU A 93 6.97 -12.62 5.55
C LEU A 93 8.31 -11.96 5.20
N ARG A 94 8.35 -10.64 4.93
CA ARG A 94 9.59 -9.89 4.65
C ARG A 94 10.42 -10.51 3.50
N GLY A 95 9.75 -11.06 2.49
CA GLY A 95 10.38 -11.74 1.37
C GLY A 95 10.77 -13.20 1.64
N ALA A 96 10.30 -13.82 2.73
CA ALA A 96 10.59 -15.22 2.99
C ALA A 96 10.01 -16.13 1.90
N ARG A 97 10.62 -17.32 1.78
CA ARG A 97 10.15 -18.37 0.88
C ARG A 97 8.96 -19.07 1.50
N VAL A 98 7.95 -19.32 0.70
CA VAL A 98 6.79 -20.17 1.03
C VAL A 98 7.02 -21.52 0.37
N ARG A 99 6.81 -22.60 1.11
CA ARG A 99 7.09 -23.97 0.69
C ARG A 99 5.85 -24.83 0.65
N ALA A 100 5.87 -25.88 -0.16
CA ALA A 100 4.84 -26.90 -0.17
C ALA A 100 4.88 -27.65 1.18
N PRO A 101 3.79 -27.68 1.96
CA PRO A 101 3.80 -28.32 3.28
C PRO A 101 3.83 -29.86 3.19
N PHE A 102 3.36 -30.40 2.06
CA PHE A 102 3.29 -31.83 1.71
C PHE A 102 3.52 -31.98 0.20
N ASP A 103 3.59 -33.22 -0.26
CA ASP A 103 3.48 -33.52 -1.69
C ASP A 103 2.07 -33.14 -2.18
N GLY A 104 1.94 -32.67 -3.42
CA GLY A 104 0.63 -32.31 -3.93
C GLY A 104 0.63 -31.51 -5.22
N GLU A 105 -0.56 -31.01 -5.54
CA GLU A 105 -0.83 -30.28 -6.78
C GLU A 105 -1.06 -28.80 -6.49
N VAL A 106 -0.43 -27.94 -7.30
CA VAL A 106 -0.62 -26.50 -7.27
C VAL A 106 -1.31 -26.01 -8.54
N GLN A 107 -2.42 -25.32 -8.37
CA GLN A 107 -3.22 -24.76 -9.46
C GLN A 107 -3.31 -23.23 -9.34
N PRO A 108 -3.37 -22.47 -10.45
CA PRO A 108 -3.58 -21.02 -10.39
C PRO A 108 -4.96 -20.68 -9.81
N SER A 109 -5.05 -19.63 -9.00
CA SER A 109 -6.34 -19.09 -8.58
C SER A 109 -6.88 -18.07 -9.60
N ALA A 110 -8.20 -18.01 -9.74
CA ALA A 110 -8.87 -16.96 -10.50
C ALA A 110 -8.76 -15.57 -9.83
N ASP A 111 -8.38 -15.52 -8.55
CA ASP A 111 -8.25 -14.28 -7.77
C ASP A 111 -7.08 -13.39 -8.24
N GLY A 112 -6.07 -13.98 -8.89
CA GLY A 112 -4.91 -13.23 -9.38
C GLY A 112 -3.71 -14.10 -9.73
N PRO A 113 -2.74 -13.55 -10.48
CA PRO A 113 -1.54 -14.28 -10.91
C PRO A 113 -0.55 -14.56 -9.78
N ASP A 114 -0.72 -13.93 -8.62
CA ASP A 114 0.06 -14.10 -7.39
C ASP A 114 -0.62 -15.05 -6.38
N CYS A 115 -1.71 -15.69 -6.80
CA CYS A 115 -2.53 -16.59 -6.00
C CYS A 115 -2.54 -18.01 -6.57
N ILE A 116 -2.36 -18.99 -5.70
CA ILE A 116 -2.45 -20.41 -6.03
C ILE A 116 -3.38 -21.14 -5.05
N PHE A 117 -3.97 -22.22 -5.54
CA PHE A 117 -4.53 -23.28 -4.73
C PHE A 117 -3.54 -24.44 -4.62
N PHE A 118 -3.44 -25.01 -3.44
CA PHE A 118 -2.65 -26.21 -3.14
C PHE A 118 -3.58 -27.28 -2.57
N ALA A 119 -3.54 -28.47 -3.14
CA ALA A 119 -4.24 -29.66 -2.69
C ALA A 119 -3.25 -30.80 -2.48
N SER A 120 -3.49 -31.64 -1.48
CA SER A 120 -2.56 -32.71 -1.10
C SER A 120 -3.35 -33.94 -0.63
N PRO A 121 -2.93 -35.16 -1.04
CA PRO A 121 -3.56 -36.40 -0.59
C PRO A 121 -3.34 -36.68 0.91
N GLU A 122 -2.34 -36.07 1.55
CA GLU A 122 -2.02 -36.19 2.98
C GLU A 122 -3.09 -35.55 3.87
N VAL A 123 -3.77 -34.52 3.37
CA VAL A 123 -4.86 -33.80 4.06
C VAL A 123 -6.09 -33.74 3.15
N PRO A 124 -6.74 -34.89 2.92
CA PRO A 124 -7.82 -34.99 1.95
C PRO A 124 -9.02 -34.13 2.38
N ALA A 125 -9.77 -33.64 1.39
CA ALA A 125 -10.92 -32.73 1.56
C ALA A 125 -10.57 -31.31 2.06
N TYR A 126 -9.30 -30.94 2.12
CA TYR A 126 -8.85 -29.58 2.33
C TYR A 126 -8.22 -28.97 1.07
N LEU A 127 -8.42 -27.67 0.90
CA LEU A 127 -7.81 -26.87 -0.14
C LEU A 127 -7.20 -25.63 0.50
N PHE A 128 -5.96 -25.31 0.14
CA PHE A 128 -5.23 -24.19 0.72
C PHE A 128 -5.01 -23.13 -0.34
N ARG A 129 -5.30 -21.88 -0.03
CA ARG A 129 -5.01 -20.75 -0.92
C ARG A 129 -3.84 -19.96 -0.37
N PHE A 130 -2.86 -19.71 -1.21
CA PHE A 130 -1.71 -18.86 -0.94
C PHE A 130 -1.71 -17.69 -1.92
N CYS A 131 -1.82 -16.47 -1.41
CA CYS A 131 -1.87 -15.23 -2.21
C CYS A 131 -0.78 -14.24 -1.77
N GLY A 132 -0.35 -13.36 -2.68
CA GLY A 132 0.79 -12.48 -2.47
C GLY A 132 2.15 -13.14 -2.79
N LEU A 133 2.15 -14.18 -3.61
CA LEU A 133 3.37 -14.88 -4.05
C LEU A 133 4.02 -14.20 -5.25
N MET A 134 5.33 -13.99 -5.15
CA MET A 134 6.21 -13.59 -6.24
C MET A 134 6.65 -14.84 -7.01
N ASN A 135 6.34 -14.88 -8.31
CA ASN A 135 6.62 -16.00 -9.22
C ASN A 135 6.12 -17.35 -8.66
N PRO A 136 4.79 -17.51 -8.50
CA PRO A 136 4.23 -18.75 -7.97
C PRO A 136 4.55 -19.95 -8.86
N ARG A 137 4.90 -21.07 -8.24
CA ARG A 137 5.04 -22.36 -8.93
C ARG A 137 3.67 -22.99 -9.11
N VAL A 138 3.46 -23.70 -10.23
CA VAL A 138 2.24 -24.46 -10.53
C VAL A 138 2.60 -25.89 -10.98
N GLY A 139 1.64 -26.79 -10.90
CA GLY A 139 1.81 -28.22 -11.17
C GLY A 139 2.15 -29.03 -9.92
N GLU A 140 2.63 -30.25 -10.13
CA GLU A 140 3.05 -31.16 -9.06
C GLU A 140 4.27 -30.61 -8.31
N VAL A 141 4.25 -30.74 -6.98
CA VAL A 141 5.31 -30.32 -6.06
C VAL A 141 5.54 -31.37 -4.98
N GLU A 142 6.78 -31.47 -4.53
CA GLU A 142 7.15 -32.29 -3.37
C GLU A 142 7.21 -31.43 -2.10
N ALA A 143 7.06 -32.06 -0.93
CA ALA A 143 7.18 -31.38 0.35
C ALA A 143 8.50 -30.60 0.46
N GLY A 144 8.41 -29.32 0.84
CA GLY A 144 9.54 -28.42 0.95
C GLY A 144 9.89 -27.65 -0.33
N ASP A 145 9.31 -28.03 -1.48
CA ASP A 145 9.48 -27.28 -2.73
C ASP A 145 9.04 -25.83 -2.57
N SER A 146 9.73 -24.92 -3.25
CA SER A 146 9.36 -23.50 -3.24
C SER A 146 8.06 -23.28 -4.01
N LEU A 147 7.04 -22.77 -3.32
CA LEU A 147 5.80 -22.27 -3.94
C LEU A 147 5.96 -20.82 -4.42
N GLY A 148 6.91 -20.08 -3.84
CA GLY A 148 7.22 -18.70 -4.21
C GLY A 148 7.89 -17.94 -3.07
N ARG A 149 8.02 -16.63 -3.20
CA ARG A 149 8.42 -15.72 -2.11
C ARG A 149 7.32 -14.72 -1.84
N SER A 150 7.22 -14.17 -0.63
CA SER A 150 6.18 -13.20 -0.33
C SER A 150 6.62 -12.14 0.66
N GLN A 151 6.12 -10.91 0.49
CA GLN A 151 6.22 -9.84 1.50
C GLN A 151 5.10 -9.95 2.52
N TYR A 152 3.87 -10.17 2.02
CA TYR A 152 2.67 -10.42 2.79
C TYR A 152 1.96 -11.63 2.19
N LEU A 153 1.87 -12.71 2.96
CA LEU A 153 1.20 -13.93 2.54
C LEU A 153 -0.21 -13.93 3.11
N HIS A 154 -1.20 -13.99 2.24
CA HIS A 154 -2.58 -14.27 2.60
C HIS A 154 -2.81 -15.77 2.48
N PHE A 155 -3.17 -16.42 3.59
CA PHE A 155 -3.37 -17.85 3.68
C PHE A 155 -4.80 -18.16 4.09
N THR A 156 -5.49 -18.97 3.28
CA THR A 156 -6.87 -19.41 3.53
C THR A 156 -6.91 -20.93 3.55
N THR A 157 -7.61 -21.50 4.52
CA THR A 157 -7.94 -22.94 4.53
C THR A 157 -9.40 -23.11 4.16
N MET A 158 -9.69 -24.05 3.27
CA MET A 158 -11.05 -24.40 2.88
C MET A 158 -11.28 -25.89 3.08
N ARG A 159 -12.49 -26.25 3.50
CA ARG A 159 -12.92 -27.64 3.65
C ARG A 159 -14.05 -27.94 2.67
N ARG A 160 -13.92 -29.08 1.98
CA ARG A 160 -14.95 -29.59 1.08
C ARG A 160 -16.19 -29.98 1.88
N GLN A 161 -17.34 -29.51 1.45
CA GLN A 161 -18.64 -29.83 2.00
C GLN A 161 -19.23 -31.09 1.34
N PRO A 162 -20.22 -31.75 1.96
CA PRO A 162 -20.88 -32.94 1.39
C PRO A 162 -21.54 -32.69 0.02
N ASP A 163 -21.97 -31.46 -0.23
CA ASP A 163 -22.55 -31.02 -1.51
C ASP A 163 -21.49 -30.74 -2.59
N GLY A 164 -20.20 -30.90 -2.26
CA GLY A 164 -19.07 -30.69 -3.16
C GLY A 164 -18.55 -29.26 -3.20
N THR A 165 -19.17 -28.30 -2.50
CA THR A 165 -18.70 -26.93 -2.39
C THR A 165 -17.53 -26.79 -1.42
N TRP A 166 -16.87 -25.62 -1.41
CA TRP A 166 -15.77 -25.31 -0.49
C TRP A 166 -16.21 -24.23 0.47
N ALA A 167 -16.01 -24.47 1.78
CA ALA A 167 -16.26 -23.46 2.81
C ALA A 167 -14.93 -23.04 3.43
N ILE A 168 -14.76 -21.73 3.63
CA ILE A 168 -13.64 -21.21 4.41
C ILE A 168 -13.79 -21.69 5.86
N VAL A 169 -12.70 -22.23 6.39
CA VAL A 169 -12.60 -22.67 7.78
C VAL A 169 -11.36 -22.03 8.40
N GLU A 170 -11.22 -22.18 9.71
CA GLU A 170 -10.03 -21.74 10.43
C GLU A 170 -8.73 -22.14 9.73
N PRO A 171 -7.80 -21.21 9.50
CA PRO A 171 -6.52 -21.53 8.90
C PRO A 171 -5.71 -22.52 9.74
N SER A 172 -5.22 -23.57 9.11
CA SER A 172 -4.46 -24.62 9.81
C SER A 172 -3.06 -24.15 10.21
N THR A 173 -2.82 -23.98 11.51
CA THR A 173 -1.51 -23.64 12.07
C THR A 173 -0.41 -24.59 11.61
N GLY A 174 -0.63 -25.91 11.70
CA GLY A 174 0.38 -26.91 11.33
C GLY A 174 0.76 -26.93 9.85
N VAL A 175 -0.20 -26.65 8.95
CA VAL A 175 0.09 -26.51 7.51
C VAL A 175 0.89 -25.24 7.24
N LEU A 176 0.53 -24.16 7.94
CA LEU A 176 1.20 -22.88 7.82
C LEU A 176 2.65 -22.93 8.33
N GLU A 177 2.87 -23.57 9.48
CA GLU A 177 4.21 -23.79 10.04
C GLU A 177 5.10 -24.54 9.04
N ARG A 178 4.63 -25.68 8.50
CA ARG A 178 5.36 -26.44 7.47
C ARG A 178 5.68 -25.59 6.23
N SER A 179 4.75 -24.74 5.82
CA SER A 179 4.91 -23.87 4.66
C SER A 179 5.94 -22.74 4.89
N LEU A 180 6.25 -22.41 6.14
CA LEU A 180 7.13 -21.30 6.53
C LEU A 180 8.43 -21.74 7.20
N GLN A 181 8.59 -23.03 7.49
CA GLN A 181 9.79 -23.58 8.11
C GLN A 181 11.07 -23.24 7.33
N ARG A 182 12.09 -22.83 8.10
CA ARG A 182 13.44 -22.59 7.60
C ARG A 182 14.23 -23.89 7.70
N PHE A 183 14.42 -24.56 6.56
CA PHE A 183 15.43 -25.61 6.38
C PHE A 183 16.80 -24.99 6.10
#